data_AF-A0A060XD96-F1
#
_entry.id   AF-A0A060XD96-F1
#
_cell.length_a   1.000
_cell.length_b   1.000
_cell.length_c   1.000
_cell.angle_alpha   90.00
_cell.angle_beta   90.00
_cell.angle_gamma   90.00
#
_symmetry.space_group_name_H-M   'P 1'
#
loop_
_entity.id
_entity.type
_entity.pdbx_description
1 polymer ?
#
loop_
_entity_poly.entity_id
_entity_poly.type
_entity_poly.pdbx_seq_one_letter_code
_entity_poly.pdbx_strand_id
1 'polypeptide(L)'
;MESLFGGELGLLGGGEGLRDDGCGLGSGVNWSSSPIQDDMYPSHFALAAAYHDIKTRLASLERENSSIKRKLKNYEVKFPMISEFEEERTLQCCSCEPKETCLLQSETTNLQQRVNSLTQEVRDGGREERVEEERGE
;
A
#
# COMPACT_ATOMS: atom_id res chain seq x y z
N MET A 1 1.81 -20.70 24.69
CA MET A 1 1.97 -19.24 24.66
C MET A 1 0.61 -18.66 24.35
N GLU A 2 -0.06 -18.29 25.45
CA GLU A 2 -1.09 -17.25 25.61
C GLU A 2 -1.95 -16.86 24.40
N SER A 3 -3.22 -17.27 24.44
CA SER A 3 -4.34 -16.60 23.78
C SER A 3 -4.43 -15.14 24.26
N LEU A 4 -4.38 -14.18 23.35
CA LEU A 4 -4.65 -12.77 23.65
C LEU A 4 -5.80 -12.19 22.79
N PHE A 5 -6.71 -13.05 22.32
CA PHE A 5 -8.05 -12.64 21.88
C PHE A 5 -9.03 -12.95 23.02
N GLY A 6 -9.04 -12.06 24.01
CA GLY A 6 -9.86 -12.20 25.21
C GLY A 6 -10.16 -10.82 25.78
N GLY A 7 -11.21 -10.19 25.28
CA GLY A 7 -11.70 -8.89 25.72
C GLY A 7 -13.19 -8.78 25.43
N GLU A 8 -13.95 -9.40 26.32
CA GLU A 8 -15.40 -9.60 26.34
C GLU A 8 -16.18 -8.28 26.31
N LEU A 9 -17.20 -8.20 25.44
CA LEU A 9 -18.16 -7.11 25.35
C LEU A 9 -19.10 -7.14 26.56
N GLY A 10 -18.71 -6.46 27.63
CA GLY A 10 -19.56 -6.21 28.80
C GLY A 10 -20.50 -5.02 28.58
N LEU A 11 -21.59 -5.21 27.85
CA LEU A 11 -22.75 -4.30 27.85
C LEU A 11 -23.66 -4.67 29.02
N LEU A 12 -23.43 -4.02 30.17
CA LEU A 12 -24.35 -3.95 31.31
C LEU A 12 -24.51 -2.46 31.61
N GLY A 13 -25.64 -1.78 31.49
CA GLY A 13 -27.01 -2.24 31.71
C GLY A 13 -27.52 -1.64 33.02
N GLY A 14 -28.14 -0.46 32.95
CA GLY A 14 -28.96 0.16 34.01
C GLY A 14 -28.19 1.11 34.95
N GLY A 15 -28.67 2.29 35.33
CA GLY A 15 -29.95 2.94 35.08
C GLY A 15 -30.01 4.25 35.88
N GLU A 16 -30.81 5.20 35.35
CA GLU A 16 -31.42 6.35 36.03
C GLU A 16 -30.53 7.50 36.53
N GLY A 17 -30.70 8.67 35.90
CA GLY A 17 -30.83 9.90 36.68
C GLY A 17 -30.13 11.15 36.15
N LEU A 18 -30.79 11.81 35.20
CA LEU A 18 -30.92 13.26 35.10
C LEU A 18 -29.80 14.07 34.41
N ARG A 19 -30.30 14.84 33.42
CA ARG A 19 -29.81 16.03 32.69
C ARG A 19 -28.75 15.83 31.59
N ASP A 20 -29.30 15.81 30.39
CA ASP A 20 -28.71 16.18 29.11
C ASP A 20 -28.00 17.53 29.20
N ASP A 21 -26.70 17.54 28.87
CA ASP A 21 -26.10 18.53 27.98
C ASP A 21 -24.64 18.13 27.70
N GLY A 22 -24.44 17.53 26.52
CA GLY A 22 -23.30 17.80 25.64
C GLY A 22 -21.90 17.30 26.05
N CYS A 23 -21.41 16.34 25.25
CA CYS A 23 -20.00 15.98 25.03
C CYS A 23 -19.40 14.99 26.03
N GLY A 24 -19.58 13.69 25.71
CA GLY A 24 -18.90 12.59 26.38
C GLY A 24 -17.38 12.66 26.22
N LEU A 25 -16.68 12.82 27.35
CA LEU A 25 -15.28 12.41 27.47
C LEU A 25 -15.23 10.94 27.86
N GLY A 26 -15.27 10.08 26.86
CA GLY A 26 -14.64 8.77 26.97
C GLY A 26 -13.13 8.97 27.12
N SER A 27 -12.58 8.47 28.23
CA SER A 27 -11.16 8.14 28.47
C SER A 27 -10.17 8.66 27.41
N GLY A 28 -9.56 9.82 27.65
CA GLY A 28 -8.54 10.36 26.75
C GLY A 28 -8.13 11.79 27.11
N VAL A 29 -7.13 11.91 27.98
CA VAL A 29 -6.39 13.14 28.32
C VAL A 29 -7.25 14.30 28.85
N ASN A 30 -7.43 14.31 30.18
CA ASN A 30 -7.87 15.49 30.90
C ASN A 30 -6.74 16.52 30.90
N TRP A 31 -6.74 17.46 29.95
CA TRP A 31 -5.97 18.70 30.09
C TRP A 31 -6.64 19.50 31.21
N SER A 32 -6.24 19.25 32.45
CA SER A 32 -6.60 20.14 33.54
C SER A 32 -6.06 21.52 33.18
N SER A 33 -6.95 22.44 32.79
CA SER A 33 -6.66 23.87 32.80
C SER A 33 -6.27 24.23 34.22
N SER A 34 -4.99 24.12 34.51
CA SER A 34 -4.42 24.64 35.73
C SER A 34 -4.65 26.16 35.71
N PRO A 35 -5.04 26.78 36.83
CA PRO A 35 -5.03 28.23 36.90
C PRO A 35 -3.61 28.67 36.54
N ILE A 36 -3.47 29.42 35.46
CA ILE A 36 -2.20 30.00 35.05
C ILE A 36 -1.72 30.79 36.27
N GLN A 37 -0.69 30.29 36.96
CA GLN A 37 -0.03 31.06 38.00
C GLN A 37 0.69 32.19 37.26
N ASP A 38 0.08 33.38 37.30
CA ASP A 38 0.55 34.62 36.66
C ASP A 38 1.96 35.05 37.10
N ASP A 39 2.56 34.34 38.07
CA ASP A 39 3.88 34.66 38.66
C ASP A 39 5.05 33.82 38.11
N MET A 40 4.81 32.87 37.20
CA MET A 40 5.89 32.03 36.66
C MET A 40 6.34 32.50 35.28
N TYR A 41 6.77 33.75 35.17
CA TYR A 41 7.53 34.20 34.01
C TYR A 41 8.85 33.42 33.97
N PRO A 42 9.13 32.65 32.89
CA PRO A 42 10.43 32.02 32.73
C PRO A 42 11.50 33.11 32.79
N SER A 43 12.62 32.83 33.45
CA SER A 43 13.75 33.75 33.37
C SER A 43 14.07 34.04 31.89
N HIS A 44 14.41 35.29 31.57
CA HIS A 44 14.74 35.67 30.19
C HIS A 44 15.80 34.76 29.56
N PHE A 45 16.70 34.22 30.38
CA PHE A 45 17.69 33.24 29.99
C PHE A 45 17.08 31.89 29.58
N ALA A 46 16.14 31.34 30.36
CA ALA A 46 15.45 30.09 30.04
C ALA A 46 14.65 30.21 28.72
N LEU A 47 13.99 31.35 28.52
CA LEU A 47 13.27 31.63 27.27
C LEU A 47 14.21 31.71 26.07
N ALA A 48 15.35 32.41 26.21
CA ALA A 48 16.36 32.52 25.15
C ALA A 48 16.97 31.16 24.79
N ALA A 49 17.26 30.32 25.79
CA ALA A 49 17.79 28.98 25.60
C ALA A 49 16.77 28.06 24.90
N ALA A 50 15.51 28.07 25.33
CA ALA A 50 14.44 27.31 24.69
C ALA A 50 14.24 27.74 23.23
N TYR A 51 14.24 29.03 22.95
CA TYR A 51 14.13 29.54 21.58
C TYR A 51 15.32 29.12 20.71
N HIS A 52 16.53 29.11 21.26
CA HIS A 52 17.72 28.62 20.55
C HIS A 52 17.65 27.12 20.25
N ASP A 53 17.22 26.30 21.21
CA ASP A 53 17.03 24.86 21.03
C ASP A 53 15.98 24.58 19.94
N ILE A 54 14.82 25.25 20.00
CA ILE A 54 13.76 25.12 19.00
C ILE A 54 14.28 25.42 17.60
N LYS A 55 15.01 26.53 17.42
CA LYS A 55 15.61 26.87 16.12
C LYS A 55 16.56 25.80 15.62
N THR A 56 17.39 25.25 16.51
CA THR A 56 18.36 24.21 16.16
C THR A 56 17.66 22.91 15.74
N ARG A 57 16.64 22.50 16.49
CA ARG A 57 15.82 21.32 16.17
C ARG A 57 15.09 21.49 14.85
N LEU A 58 14.50 22.67 14.60
CA LEU A 58 13.82 22.98 13.34
C LEU A 58 14.77 22.84 12.14
N ALA A 59 15.97 23.43 12.22
CA ALA A 59 16.97 23.33 11.17
C ALA A 59 17.43 21.88 10.92
N SER A 60 17.49 21.02 11.94
CA SER A 60 17.77 19.59 11.76
C SER A 60 16.64 18.89 11.02
N LEU A 61 15.40 19.10 11.46
CA LEU A 61 14.21 18.51 10.84
C LEU A 61 14.08 18.89 9.37
N GLU A 62 14.38 20.14 8.99
CA GLU A 62 14.36 20.58 7.59
C GLU A 62 15.38 19.83 6.72
N ARG A 63 16.60 19.58 7.25
CA ARG A 63 17.61 18.77 6.56
C ARG A 63 17.18 17.31 6.44
N GLU A 64 16.65 16.73 7.52
CA GLU A 64 16.16 15.35 7.53
C GLU A 64 14.99 15.17 6.56
N ASN A 65 14.03 16.10 6.54
CA ASN A 65 12.91 16.10 5.60
C ASN A 65 13.40 16.16 4.14
N SER A 66 14.38 17.01 3.85
CA SER A 66 15.01 17.10 2.53
C SER A 66 15.72 15.80 2.14
N SER A 67 16.39 15.14 3.10
CA SER A 67 17.02 13.84 2.92
C SER A 67 16.00 12.74 2.62
N ILE A 68 14.89 12.71 3.36
CA ILE A 68 13.78 11.77 3.15
C ILE A 68 13.17 11.97 1.76
N LYS A 69 12.87 13.20 1.35
CA LYS A 69 12.36 13.51 0.00
C LYS A 69 13.28 13.00 -1.10
N ARG A 70 14.61 13.18 -0.94
CA ARG A 70 15.60 12.67 -1.89
C ARG A 70 15.63 11.14 -1.94
N LYS A 71 15.51 10.47 -0.79
CA LYS A 71 15.44 9.01 -0.71
C LYS A 71 14.17 8.46 -1.36
N LEU A 72 13.03 9.10 -1.11
CA LEU A 72 11.74 8.74 -1.71
C LEU A 72 11.83 8.78 -3.24
N LYS A 73 12.33 9.89 -3.80
CA LYS A 73 12.55 10.01 -5.26
C LYS A 73 13.48 8.92 -5.82
N ASN A 74 14.50 8.52 -5.06
CA ASN A 74 15.36 7.40 -5.47
C ASN A 74 14.62 6.06 -5.45
N TYR A 75 13.74 5.85 -4.47
CA TYR A 75 12.95 4.63 -4.40
C TYR A 75 11.89 4.54 -5.49
N GLU A 76 11.27 5.65 -5.88
CA GLU A 76 10.37 5.70 -7.05
C GLU A 76 11.04 5.21 -8.33
N VAL A 77 12.34 5.50 -8.51
CA VAL A 77 13.12 5.02 -9.67
C VAL A 77 13.48 3.54 -9.54
N LYS A 78 13.85 3.09 -8.33
CA LYS A 78 14.26 1.69 -8.10
C LYS A 78 13.08 0.72 -8.07
N PHE A 79 11.92 1.22 -7.69
CA PHE A 79 10.68 0.47 -7.52
C PHE A 79 9.55 1.28 -8.15
N PRO A 80 9.46 1.30 -9.49
CA PRO A 80 8.36 1.96 -10.19
C PRO A 80 7.05 1.37 -9.67
N MET A 81 6.19 2.21 -9.12
CA MET A 81 4.91 1.77 -8.60
C MET A 81 4.06 1.31 -9.80
N ILE A 82 3.80 0.01 -9.89
CA ILE A 82 2.84 -0.54 -10.85
C ILE A 82 1.46 -0.17 -10.30
N SER A 83 0.99 1.04 -10.61
CA SER A 83 -0.37 1.45 -10.25
C SER A 83 -1.33 0.75 -11.21
N GLU A 84 -1.89 -0.37 -10.76
CA GLU A 84 -2.89 -1.18 -11.48
C GLU A 84 -4.24 -0.44 -11.67
N PHE A 85 -4.33 0.84 -11.28
CA PHE A 85 -5.56 1.65 -11.31
C PHE A 85 -5.45 3.00 -12.05
N GLU A 86 -4.41 3.23 -12.86
CA GLU A 86 -4.41 4.34 -13.85
C GLU A 86 -3.64 3.92 -15.12
N GLU A 87 -4.16 2.89 -15.77
CA GLU A 87 -3.69 2.30 -17.02
C GLU A 87 -3.89 3.24 -18.23
N GLU A 88 -3.30 4.45 -18.25
CA GLU A 88 -3.06 5.12 -19.56
C GLU A 88 -2.06 6.27 -19.58
N ARG A 89 -1.77 6.94 -18.44
CA ARG A 89 -0.96 8.19 -18.49
C ARG A 89 0.44 8.12 -17.93
N THR A 90 0.84 6.99 -17.33
CA THR A 90 2.12 6.89 -16.60
C THR A 90 2.93 5.64 -16.93
N LEU A 91 2.42 4.73 -17.78
CA LEU A 91 3.08 3.47 -18.13
C LEU A 91 4.23 3.60 -19.13
N GLN A 92 4.80 4.81 -19.26
CA GLN A 92 6.06 5.02 -19.95
C GLN A 92 7.10 5.60 -19.00
N CYS A 93 7.24 4.98 -17.82
CA CYS A 93 8.36 5.23 -16.93
C CYS A 93 8.91 3.91 -16.41
N CYS A 94 10.11 3.58 -16.88
CA CYS A 94 11.06 2.60 -16.35
C CYS A 94 10.89 1.12 -16.76
N SER A 95 11.49 0.79 -17.92
CA SER A 95 12.38 -0.38 -18.09
C SER A 95 11.80 -1.79 -17.88
N CYS A 96 10.60 -2.08 -18.38
CA CYS A 96 10.39 -3.41 -18.98
C CYS A 96 10.93 -3.31 -20.41
N GLU A 97 12.02 -4.02 -20.74
CA GLU A 97 12.59 -3.95 -22.09
C GLU A 97 11.49 -4.33 -23.10
N PRO A 98 11.22 -3.49 -24.12
CA PRO A 98 10.30 -3.83 -25.21
C PRO A 98 10.63 -5.18 -25.88
N LYS A 99 11.86 -5.68 -25.71
CA LYS A 99 12.27 -7.01 -26.17
C LYS A 99 11.57 -8.15 -25.42
N GLU A 100 11.30 -8.03 -24.13
CA GLU A 100 10.64 -9.12 -23.38
C GLU A 100 9.20 -9.32 -23.85
N THR A 101 8.48 -8.23 -24.13
CA THR A 101 7.13 -8.30 -24.70
C THR A 101 7.14 -8.81 -26.14
N CYS A 102 8.13 -8.43 -26.95
CA CYS A 102 8.32 -8.98 -28.30
C CYS A 102 8.67 -10.48 -28.29
N LEU A 103 9.51 -10.93 -27.36
CA LEU A 103 9.87 -12.34 -27.20
C LEU A 103 8.64 -13.18 -26.81
N LEU A 104 7.87 -12.72 -25.82
CA LEU A 104 6.63 -13.39 -25.40
C LEU A 104 5.59 -13.46 -26.53
N GLN A 105 5.43 -12.40 -27.32
CA GLN A 105 4.57 -12.45 -28.51
C GLN A 105 5.07 -13.44 -29.55
N SER A 106 6.38 -13.48 -29.81
CA SER A 106 6.96 -14.43 -30.77
C SER A 106 6.79 -15.88 -30.31
N GLU A 107 6.91 -16.15 -29.01
CA GLU A 107 6.69 -17.48 -28.44
C GLU A 107 5.21 -17.85 -28.49
N THR A 108 4.31 -16.91 -28.19
CA THR A 108 2.85 -17.12 -28.27
C THR A 108 2.42 -17.47 -29.70
N THR A 109 2.93 -16.74 -30.70
CA THR A 109 2.63 -17.02 -32.12
C THR A 109 3.21 -18.36 -32.57
N ASN A 110 4.42 -18.71 -32.14
CA ASN A 110 5.02 -20.01 -32.43
C ASN A 110 4.22 -21.17 -31.83
N LEU A 111 3.85 -21.05 -30.54
CA LEU A 111 3.03 -22.04 -29.86
C LEU A 111 1.66 -22.18 -30.51
N GLN A 112 1.01 -21.08 -30.88
CA GLN A 112 -0.26 -21.10 -31.60
C GLN A 112 -0.15 -21.83 -32.93
N GLN A 113 0.94 -21.61 -33.68
CA GLN A 113 1.20 -22.34 -34.92
C GLN A 113 1.34 -23.84 -34.67
N ARG A 114 2.09 -24.25 -33.65
CA ARG A 114 2.25 -25.67 -33.28
C ARG A 114 0.94 -26.31 -32.85
N VAL A 115 0.13 -25.59 -32.06
CA VAL A 115 -1.22 -26.04 -31.65
C VAL A 115 -2.11 -26.22 -32.88
N ASN A 116 -2.07 -25.28 -33.83
CA ASN A 116 -2.86 -25.38 -35.06
C ASN A 116 -2.42 -26.58 -35.92
N SER A 117 -1.12 -26.80 -36.08
CA SER A 117 -0.58 -27.98 -36.77
C SER A 117 -1.05 -29.27 -36.12
N LEU A 118 -0.90 -29.40 -34.81
CA LEU A 118 -1.33 -30.60 -34.08
C LEU A 118 -2.84 -30.80 -34.13
N THR A 119 -3.63 -29.72 -34.07
CA THR A 119 -5.10 -29.78 -34.20
C THR A 119 -5.50 -30.28 -35.59
N GLN A 120 -4.75 -29.91 -36.62
CA GLN A 120 -4.96 -30.38 -37.97
C GLN A 120 -4.55 -31.84 -38.12
N GLU A 121 -3.38 -32.24 -37.62
CA GLU A 121 -2.92 -33.63 -37.63
C GLU A 121 -3.90 -34.58 -36.90
N VAL A 122 -4.44 -34.17 -35.75
CA VAL A 122 -5.46 -34.96 -35.02
C VAL A 122 -6.77 -35.03 -35.80
N ARG A 123 -7.18 -33.94 -36.47
CA ARG A 123 -8.39 -33.91 -37.30
C ARG A 123 -8.25 -34.79 -38.53
N ASP A 124 -7.09 -34.78 -39.15
CA ASP A 124 -6.81 -35.52 -40.37
C ASP A 124 -6.51 -37.00 -40.05
N GLY A 125 -5.78 -37.29 -38.98
CA GLY A 125 -5.58 -38.67 -38.48
C GLY A 125 -6.85 -39.33 -37.94
N GLY A 126 -7.75 -38.56 -37.29
CA GLY A 126 -9.08 -39.03 -36.91
C GLY A 126 -10.04 -39.25 -38.09
N ARG A 127 -9.68 -38.80 -39.30
CA ARG A 127 -10.35 -39.13 -40.55
C ARG A 127 -9.77 -40.38 -41.20
N GLU A 128 -8.47 -40.62 -41.09
CA GLU A 128 -7.84 -41.87 -41.55
C GLU A 128 -8.25 -43.09 -40.71
N GLU A 129 -8.35 -42.96 -39.39
CA GLU A 129 -8.76 -44.07 -38.50
C GLU A 129 -10.16 -44.61 -38.84
N ARG A 130 -11.09 -43.72 -39.27
CA ARG A 130 -12.44 -44.11 -39.70
C ARG A 130 -12.48 -44.78 -41.08
N VAL A 131 -11.48 -44.52 -41.94
CA VAL A 131 -11.39 -45.11 -43.28
C VAL A 131 -10.77 -46.51 -43.23
N GLU A 132 -9.91 -46.80 -42.25
CA GLU A 132 -9.40 -48.15 -42.02
C GLU A 132 -10.43 -49.07 -41.33
N GLU A 133 -11.30 -48.53 -40.47
CA GLU A 133 -12.40 -49.28 -39.86
C GLU A 133 -13.44 -49.74 -40.92
N GLU A 134 -13.81 -48.89 -41.88
CA GLU A 134 -14.74 -49.24 -42.98
C GLU A 134 -14.11 -50.15 -44.06
N ARG A 135 -12.79 -50.32 -44.10
CA ARG A 135 -12.10 -51.24 -45.03
C ARG A 135 -11.79 -52.61 -44.43
N GLY A 136 -12.06 -52.80 -43.14
CA GLY A 136 -11.82 -54.02 -42.39
C GLY A 136 -13.02 -54.96 -42.23
N GLU A 137 -14.18 -54.64 -42.80
CA GLU A 137 -15.38 -55.50 -42.84
C GLU A 137 -15.61 -56.19 -44.19
#